data_AF-A0A972A7J7-F1
#
_entry.id   AF-A0A972A7J7-F1
#
_cell.length_a   1.000
_cell.length_b   1.000
_cell.length_c   1.000
_cell.angle_alpha   90.00
_cell.angle_beta   90.00
_cell.angle_gamma   90.00
#
_symmetry.space_group_name_H-M   'P 1'
#
loop_
_entity.id
_entity.type
_entity.pdbx_description
1 polymer ?
#
loop_
_entity_poly.entity_id
_entity_poly.type
_entity_poly.pdbx_seq_one_letter_code
_entity_poly.pdbx_strand_id
1 'polypeptide(L)'
;MKKLLFIITISLLFFQPALHAQCGEALKKTALQEMGDAQYIKDFSILLEKSPTEAKTGMIRFNVLLNSRNHYKFNVVNGSMNADDIVMQLYDKDELLSSNLDSGKKYKSFEFICRATKVYQLVFSFTGGQEGCAEAVLSLVKQYSEGQMGL
;
A
#
# COMPACT_ATOMS: atom_id res chain seq x y z
N MET A 1 -16.05 10.90 -51.77
CA MET A 1 -14.95 11.18 -50.80
C MET A 1 -15.43 11.71 -49.44
N LYS A 2 -16.50 12.53 -49.34
CA LYS A 2 -17.05 13.00 -48.05
C LYS A 2 -17.55 11.91 -47.09
N LYS A 3 -18.10 10.80 -47.60
CA LYS A 3 -18.58 9.66 -46.77
C LYS A 3 -17.45 8.86 -46.10
N LEU A 4 -16.27 8.81 -46.73
CA LEU A 4 -15.09 8.13 -46.17
C LEU A 4 -14.49 8.95 -45.01
N LEU A 5 -14.53 10.28 -45.14
CA LEU A 5 -14.02 11.20 -44.12
C LEU A 5 -14.86 11.12 -42.83
N PHE A 6 -16.18 10.93 -42.96
CA PHE A 6 -17.08 10.75 -41.81
C PHE A 6 -16.84 9.45 -41.03
N ILE A 7 -16.45 8.37 -41.73
CA ILE A 7 -16.16 7.05 -41.11
C ILE A 7 -14.85 7.10 -40.31
N ILE A 8 -13.84 7.82 -40.82
CA ILE A 8 -12.55 7.99 -40.11
C ILE A 8 -12.73 8.81 -38.83
N THR A 9 -13.60 9.84 -38.84
CA THR A 9 -13.89 10.64 -37.64
C THR A 9 -14.65 9.86 -36.57
N ILE A 10 -15.53 8.93 -36.95
CA ILE A 10 -16.28 8.07 -36.00
C ILE A 10 -15.39 6.97 -35.39
N SER A 11 -14.41 6.46 -36.14
CA SER A 11 -13.51 5.40 -35.66
C SER A 11 -12.55 5.87 -34.55
N LEU A 12 -12.14 7.14 -34.56
CA LEU A 12 -11.25 7.70 -33.53
C LEU A 12 -11.90 7.88 -32.15
N LEU A 13 -13.23 7.85 -32.04
CA LEU A 13 -13.94 8.02 -30.76
C LEU A 13 -13.99 6.76 -29.90
N PHE A 14 -13.60 5.61 -30.43
CA PHE A 14 -13.64 4.32 -29.72
C PHE A 14 -12.28 3.83 -29.20
N PHE A 15 -11.20 4.59 -29.44
CA PHE A 15 -9.91 4.32 -28.80
C PHE A 15 -9.91 4.91 -27.39
N GLN A 16 -10.43 4.17 -26.43
CA GLN A 16 -10.20 4.47 -25.01
C GLN A 16 -8.89 3.81 -24.61
N PRO A 17 -7.78 4.54 -24.38
CA PRO A 17 -6.62 3.94 -23.75
C PRO A 17 -7.06 3.50 -22.35
N ALA A 18 -6.84 2.22 -22.01
CA ALA A 18 -6.98 1.74 -20.64
C ALA A 18 -5.93 2.46 -19.78
N LEU A 19 -6.37 3.51 -19.09
CA LEU A 19 -5.53 4.36 -18.23
C LEU A 19 -5.19 3.61 -16.93
N HIS A 20 -4.15 2.78 -16.97
CA HIS A 20 -3.49 2.25 -15.77
C HIS A 20 -2.51 3.27 -15.12
N ALA A 21 -2.46 4.50 -15.63
CA ALA A 21 -1.49 5.53 -15.22
C ALA A 21 -1.68 6.09 -13.79
N GLN A 22 -2.69 5.63 -13.04
CA GLN A 22 -2.93 6.10 -11.67
C GLN A 22 -2.14 5.30 -10.62
N CYS A 23 -1.55 4.18 -11.01
CA CYS A 23 -0.55 3.46 -10.21
C CYS A 23 0.82 4.09 -10.49
N GLY A 24 1.51 4.57 -9.45
CA GLY A 24 2.87 5.16 -9.59
C GLY A 24 3.04 6.48 -8.85
N GLU A 25 3.77 7.43 -9.46
CA GLU A 25 4.27 8.64 -8.79
C GLU A 25 3.18 9.50 -8.13
N ALA A 26 2.03 9.67 -8.79
CA ALA A 26 0.92 10.43 -8.23
C ALA A 26 0.39 9.80 -6.93
N LEU A 27 0.23 8.48 -6.92
CA LEU A 27 -0.23 7.72 -5.76
C LEU A 27 0.80 7.79 -4.61
N LYS A 28 2.09 7.68 -4.95
CA LYS A 28 3.19 7.82 -4.01
C LYS A 28 3.21 9.21 -3.37
N LYS A 29 3.01 10.27 -4.16
CA LYS A 29 2.90 11.63 -3.65
C LYS A 29 1.75 11.76 -2.66
N THR A 30 0.58 11.18 -2.96
CA THR A 30 -0.55 11.17 -2.02
C THR A 30 -0.21 10.40 -0.74
N ALA A 31 0.44 9.24 -0.84
CA ALA A 31 0.86 8.47 0.33
C ALA A 31 1.86 9.24 1.22
N LEU A 32 2.78 9.98 0.61
CA LEU A 32 3.71 10.86 1.33
C LEU A 32 2.98 12.05 1.99
N GLN A 33 1.91 12.56 1.38
CA GLN A 33 1.09 13.62 1.99
C GLN A 33 0.25 13.10 3.16
N GLU A 34 -0.33 11.90 3.06
CA GLU A 34 -1.16 11.29 4.12
C GLU A 34 -0.36 10.87 5.37
N MET A 35 0.97 10.83 5.26
CA MET A 35 1.88 10.66 6.40
C MET A 35 1.67 11.77 7.45
N GLY A 36 1.38 13.00 7.02
CA GLY A 36 1.27 14.19 7.86
C GLY A 36 2.64 14.67 8.34
N ASP A 37 2.71 15.11 9.60
CA ASP A 37 3.93 15.69 10.20
C ASP A 37 4.96 14.63 10.68
N ALA A 38 4.68 13.34 10.45
CA ALA A 38 5.60 12.27 10.83
C ALA A 38 6.87 12.29 9.95
N GLN A 39 7.99 11.80 10.49
CA GLN A 39 9.25 11.77 9.75
C GLN A 39 9.27 10.59 8.77
N TYR A 40 9.46 10.88 7.48
CA TYR A 40 9.59 9.86 6.44
C TYR A 40 10.77 8.91 6.71
N ILE A 41 10.52 7.60 6.54
CA ILE A 41 11.57 6.57 6.60
C ILE A 41 11.70 5.86 5.25
N LYS A 42 10.59 5.29 4.76
CA LYS A 42 10.61 4.44 3.57
C LYS A 42 9.23 4.35 2.93
N ASP A 43 9.18 4.34 1.61
CA ASP A 43 8.00 4.00 0.83
C ASP A 43 8.08 2.59 0.22
N PHE A 44 6.91 2.03 -0.08
CA PHE A 44 6.73 0.72 -0.70
C PHE A 44 5.71 0.86 -1.82
N SER A 45 6.14 0.59 -3.04
CA SER A 45 5.27 0.43 -4.20
C SER A 45 4.77 -1.00 -4.27
N ILE A 46 3.46 -1.18 -4.16
CA ILE A 46 2.80 -2.48 -4.27
C ILE A 46 2.14 -2.53 -5.64
N LEU A 47 2.54 -3.50 -6.44
CA LEU A 47 1.83 -3.92 -7.64
C LEU A 47 1.57 -5.42 -7.52
N LEU A 48 0.30 -5.80 -7.41
CA LEU A 48 -0.13 -7.18 -7.38
C LEU A 48 -0.85 -7.47 -8.69
N GLU A 49 -0.25 -8.35 -9.50
CA GLU A 49 -0.82 -8.81 -10.77
C GLU A 49 -1.42 -10.20 -10.59
N LYS A 50 -2.54 -10.47 -11.26
CA LYS A 50 -3.18 -11.78 -11.23
C LYS A 50 -2.51 -12.69 -12.26
N SER A 51 -1.58 -13.53 -11.82
CA SER A 51 -0.98 -14.58 -12.67
C SER A 51 -1.92 -15.80 -12.77
N PRO A 52 -2.33 -16.23 -13.98
CA PRO A 52 -3.12 -17.46 -14.17
C PRO A 52 -2.36 -18.74 -13.79
N THR A 53 -1.04 -18.68 -13.71
CA THR A 53 -0.15 -19.86 -13.67
C THR A 53 0.56 -20.03 -12.32
N GLU A 54 0.50 -19.04 -11.44
CA GLU A 54 1.15 -19.09 -10.12
C GLU A 54 0.13 -19.12 -8.99
N ALA A 55 0.10 -20.23 -8.25
CA ALA A 55 -0.75 -20.40 -7.06
C ALA A 55 -0.39 -19.46 -5.88
N LYS A 56 0.55 -18.53 -6.04
CA LYS A 56 0.98 -17.54 -5.03
C LYS A 56 0.41 -16.14 -5.26
N THR A 57 -0.57 -16.00 -6.15
CA THR A 57 -1.20 -14.71 -6.47
C THR A 57 -1.94 -14.12 -5.27
N GLY A 58 -1.50 -12.93 -4.85
CA GLY A 58 -2.29 -12.05 -4.00
C GLY A 58 -1.58 -11.47 -2.80
N MET A 59 -0.31 -11.81 -2.54
CA MET A 59 0.45 -11.22 -1.44
C MET A 59 1.89 -10.86 -1.80
N ILE A 60 2.35 -9.68 -1.37
CA ILE A 60 3.75 -9.25 -1.44
C ILE A 60 4.28 -9.03 -0.02
N ARG A 61 5.56 -9.33 0.21
CA ARG A 61 6.20 -9.23 1.52
C ARG A 61 7.45 -8.36 1.44
N PHE A 62 7.63 -7.49 2.42
CA PHE A 62 8.82 -6.68 2.59
C PHE A 62 9.40 -6.88 3.98
N ASN A 63 10.73 -7.04 4.05
CA ASN A 63 11.45 -7.05 5.33
C ASN A 63 11.77 -5.60 5.74
N VAL A 64 11.40 -5.23 6.96
CA VAL A 64 11.63 -3.89 7.50
C VAL A 64 12.36 -3.98 8.83
N LEU A 65 13.50 -3.30 8.95
CA LEU A 65 14.22 -3.17 10.23
C LEU A 65 13.58 -2.03 11.02
N LEU A 66 12.99 -2.36 12.17
CA LEU A 66 12.44 -1.38 13.10
C LEU A 66 13.29 -1.34 14.36
N ASN A 67 13.52 -0.14 14.89
CA ASN A 67 14.28 0.06 16.12
C ASN A 67 13.33 0.13 17.32
N SER A 68 13.74 -0.45 18.44
CA SER A 68 13.02 -0.34 19.72
C SER A 68 12.88 1.12 20.14
N ARG A 69 11.85 1.41 20.95
CA ARG A 69 11.53 2.75 21.47
C ARG A 69 11.07 3.74 20.43
N ASN A 70 10.59 3.26 19.29
CA ASN A 70 10.04 4.11 18.25
C ASN A 70 8.57 3.81 18.03
N HIS A 71 7.78 4.87 17.89
CA HIS A 71 6.41 4.84 17.44
C HIS A 71 6.38 5.05 15.93
N TYR A 72 5.97 4.02 15.21
CA TYR A 72 5.87 4.04 13.76
C TYR A 72 4.42 4.17 13.32
N LYS A 73 4.20 4.87 12.21
CA LYS A 73 2.93 4.89 11.48
C LYS A 73 3.15 4.32 10.09
N PHE A 74 2.28 3.40 9.72
CA PHE A 74 2.20 2.81 8.40
C PHE A 74 0.91 3.30 7.77
N ASN A 75 1.01 4.07 6.69
CA ASN A 75 -0.17 4.50 5.92
C ASN A 75 -0.10 3.95 4.50
N VAL A 76 -1.27 3.77 3.88
CA VAL A 76 -1.40 3.21 2.54
C VAL A 76 -2.48 3.93 1.76
N VAL A 77 -2.19 4.16 0.47
CA VAL A 77 -3.13 4.74 -0.48
C VAL A 77 -3.34 3.74 -1.61
N ASN A 78 -4.60 3.42 -1.87
CA ASN A 78 -5.00 2.48 -2.91
C ASN A 78 -5.17 3.20 -4.25
N GLY A 79 -4.80 2.52 -5.34
CA GLY A 79 -5.16 2.98 -6.68
C GLY A 79 -6.67 3.05 -6.86
N SER A 80 -7.15 4.06 -7.58
CA SER A 80 -8.59 4.30 -7.80
C SER A 80 -9.31 3.18 -8.57
N MET A 81 -8.55 2.40 -9.36
CA MET A 81 -9.06 1.31 -10.18
C MET A 81 -9.05 -0.03 -9.46
N ASN A 82 -8.63 -0.08 -8.19
CA ASN A 82 -8.65 -1.30 -7.41
C ASN A 82 -10.09 -1.70 -7.09
N ALA A 83 -10.39 -2.99 -7.19
CA ALA A 83 -11.70 -3.51 -6.82
C ALA A 83 -11.93 -3.53 -5.29
N ASP A 84 -10.87 -3.48 -4.49
CA ASP A 84 -10.91 -3.43 -3.03
C ASP A 84 -9.66 -2.74 -2.46
N ASP A 85 -9.77 -2.26 -1.22
CA ASP A 85 -8.65 -1.68 -0.48
C ASP A 85 -7.65 -2.77 -0.04
N ILE A 86 -6.36 -2.43 -0.08
CA ILE A 86 -5.31 -3.36 0.31
C ILE A 86 -5.31 -3.60 1.82
N VAL A 87 -5.07 -4.85 2.21
CA VAL A 87 -4.79 -5.26 3.58
C VAL A 87 -3.28 -5.21 3.80
N MET A 88 -2.86 -4.40 4.75
CA MET A 88 -1.49 -4.25 5.22
C MET A 88 -1.37 -4.85 6.62
N GLN A 89 -0.38 -5.71 6.82
CA GLN A 89 -0.16 -6.47 8.05
C GLN A 89 1.31 -6.47 8.42
N LEU A 90 1.60 -6.23 9.70
CA LEU A 90 2.94 -6.31 10.27
C LEU A 90 3.07 -7.59 11.08
N TYR A 91 4.07 -8.41 10.74
CA TYR A 91 4.37 -9.67 11.40
C TYR A 91 5.74 -9.66 12.07
N ASP A 92 5.85 -10.36 13.18
CA ASP A 92 7.10 -10.87 13.72
C ASP A 92 7.13 -12.39 13.55
N LYS A 93 7.90 -12.84 12.56
CA LYS A 93 7.88 -14.23 12.08
C LYS A 93 6.46 -14.63 11.64
N ASP A 94 5.77 -15.45 12.42
CA ASP A 94 4.43 -15.94 12.14
C ASP A 94 3.34 -15.24 12.97
N GLU A 95 3.73 -14.34 13.89
CA GLU A 95 2.80 -13.60 14.76
C GLU A 95 2.38 -12.28 14.11
N LEU A 96 1.05 -12.09 13.95
CA LEU A 96 0.48 -10.83 13.50
C LEU A 96 0.50 -9.82 14.64
N LEU A 97 1.23 -8.72 14.48
CA LEU A 97 1.37 -7.67 15.50
C LEU A 97 0.40 -6.51 15.29
N SER A 98 0.15 -6.13 14.04
CA SER A 98 -0.76 -5.04 13.70
C SER A 98 -1.26 -5.17 12.27
N SER A 99 -2.44 -4.62 12.00
CA SER A 99 -3.04 -4.60 10.68
C SER A 99 -3.90 -3.36 10.49
N ASN A 100 -4.06 -2.94 9.23
CA ASN A 100 -5.06 -1.95 8.88
C ASN A 100 -6.48 -2.55 8.74
N LEU A 101 -6.65 -3.86 8.91
CA LEU A 101 -7.95 -4.52 8.95
C LEU A 101 -8.28 -4.86 10.41
N ASP A 102 -9.32 -4.22 10.94
CA ASP A 102 -9.84 -4.52 12.27
C ASP A 102 -11.36 -4.69 12.20
N SER A 103 -11.86 -5.81 12.75
CA SER A 103 -13.29 -6.10 12.86
C SER A 103 -14.07 -5.97 11.53
N GLY A 104 -13.42 -6.32 10.41
CA GLY A 104 -13.99 -6.25 9.06
C GLY A 104 -13.89 -4.88 8.39
N LYS A 105 -13.39 -3.85 9.09
CA LYS A 105 -13.17 -2.51 8.55
C LYS A 105 -11.69 -2.31 8.19
N LYS A 106 -11.46 -1.79 6.99
CA LYS A 106 -10.12 -1.38 6.55
C LYS A 106 -9.88 0.09 6.85
N TYR A 107 -8.71 0.38 7.38
CA TYR A 107 -8.23 1.70 7.72
C TYR A 107 -7.10 2.08 6.75
N LYS A 108 -6.90 3.38 6.53
CA LYS A 108 -5.81 3.88 5.69
C LYS A 108 -4.45 3.79 6.35
N SER A 109 -4.41 3.61 7.67
CA SER A 109 -3.16 3.51 8.41
C SER A 109 -3.35 2.72 9.70
N PHE A 110 -2.25 2.19 10.23
CA PHE A 110 -2.14 1.77 11.61
C PHE A 110 -0.84 2.28 12.20
N GLU A 111 -0.77 2.30 13.52
CA GLU A 111 0.42 2.68 14.27
C GLU A 111 0.95 1.49 15.07
N PHE A 112 2.26 1.49 15.32
CA PHE A 112 2.94 0.40 16.02
C PHE A 112 4.08 0.94 16.88
N ILE A 113 4.03 0.67 18.18
CA ILE A 113 5.10 0.98 19.11
C ILE A 113 6.08 -0.20 19.15
N CYS A 114 7.25 -0.02 18.56
CA CYS A 114 8.26 -1.06 18.49
C CYS A 114 9.01 -1.20 19.82
N ARG A 115 8.90 -2.38 20.45
CA ARG A 115 9.57 -2.67 21.72
C ARG A 115 10.93 -3.36 21.57
N ALA A 116 11.19 -4.00 20.43
CA ALA A 116 12.43 -4.74 20.17
C ALA A 116 13.02 -4.39 18.79
N THR A 117 14.32 -4.08 18.75
CA THR A 117 15.04 -3.82 17.49
C THR A 117 15.25 -5.12 16.73
N LYS A 118 14.56 -5.29 15.60
CA LYS A 118 14.69 -6.48 14.73
C LYS A 118 14.02 -6.25 13.37
N VAL A 119 14.18 -7.24 12.50
CA VAL A 119 13.49 -7.28 11.20
C VAL A 119 12.09 -7.84 11.40
N TYR A 120 11.09 -7.09 10.92
CA TYR A 120 9.68 -7.47 10.85
C TYR A 120 9.30 -7.71 9.39
N GLN A 121 8.20 -8.41 9.17
CA GLN A 121 7.64 -8.63 7.84
C GLN A 121 6.39 -7.77 7.64
N LEU A 122 6.44 -6.88 6.66
CA LEU A 122 5.27 -6.12 6.20
C LEU A 122 4.67 -6.85 5.01
N VAL A 123 3.44 -7.33 5.17
CA VAL A 123 2.72 -8.14 4.19
C VAL A 123 1.54 -7.34 3.65
N PHE A 124 1.41 -7.30 2.34
CA PHE A 124 0.33 -6.64 1.64
C PHE A 124 -0.46 -7.64 0.82
N SER A 125 -1.79 -7.53 0.85
CA SER A 125 -2.67 -8.42 0.10
C SER A 125 -3.99 -7.75 -0.25
N PHE A 126 -4.57 -8.09 -1.41
CA PHE A 126 -5.95 -7.75 -1.71
C PHE A 126 -6.87 -8.89 -1.31
N THR A 127 -8.06 -8.57 -0.80
CA THR A 127 -9.04 -9.58 -0.41
C THR A 127 -9.44 -10.38 -1.65
N GLY A 128 -9.43 -11.72 -1.54
CA GLY A 128 -9.71 -12.60 -2.67
C GLY A 128 -8.60 -12.70 -3.73
N GLY A 129 -7.38 -12.20 -3.44
CA GLY A 129 -6.23 -12.34 -4.34
C GLY A 129 -6.36 -11.55 -5.64
N GLN A 130 -7.10 -10.44 -5.59
CA GLN A 130 -7.31 -9.56 -6.73
C GLN A 130 -6.04 -8.81 -7.11
N GLU A 131 -5.99 -8.38 -8.37
CA GLU A 131 -4.96 -7.46 -8.84
C GLU A 131 -5.26 -6.03 -8.41
N GLY A 132 -4.20 -5.24 -8.25
CA GLY A 132 -4.31 -3.85 -7.86
C GLY A 132 -2.96 -3.26 -7.53
N CYS A 133 -2.96 -1.95 -7.29
CA CYS A 133 -1.78 -1.21 -6.91
C CYS A 133 -2.01 -0.37 -5.66
N ALA A 134 -0.98 -0.22 -4.85
CA ALA A 134 -1.03 0.64 -3.67
C ALA A 134 0.34 1.23 -3.38
N GLU A 135 0.38 2.36 -2.72
CA GLU A 135 1.61 2.98 -2.22
C GLU A 135 1.51 3.10 -0.70
N ALA A 136 2.48 2.53 -0.01
CA ALA A 136 2.54 2.57 1.45
C ALA A 136 3.76 3.34 1.93
N VAL A 137 3.62 4.06 3.03
CA VAL A 137 4.70 4.84 3.65
C VAL A 137 4.85 4.41 5.10
N LEU A 138 6.10 4.14 5.47
CA LEU A 138 6.56 3.98 6.85
C LEU A 138 7.16 5.30 7.32
N SER A 139 6.66 5.76 8.46
CA SER A 139 7.09 7.01 9.08
C SER A 139 7.32 6.85 10.58
N LEU A 140 8.20 7.69 11.14
CA LEU A 140 8.43 7.81 12.58
C LEU A 140 7.53 8.92 13.13
N VAL A 141 6.60 8.55 14.02
CA VAL A 141 5.74 9.51 14.73
C VAL A 141 6.48 10.10 15.92
N LYS A 142 7.15 9.25 16.70
CA LYS A 142 7.83 9.66 17.94
C LYS A 142 8.90 8.66 18.32
N GLN A 143 9.98 9.14 18.92
CA GLN A 143 10.94 8.33 19.65
C GLN A 143 10.73 8.50 21.17
N TYR A 144 10.68 7.39 21.89
CA TYR A 144 10.55 7.34 23.34
C TYR A 144 11.92 7.26 24.01
N SER A 145 12.06 7.88 25.17
CA SER A 145 13.18 7.60 26.07
C SER A 145 12.95 6.31 26.87
N GLU A 146 13.99 5.76 27.49
CA GLU A 146 13.93 4.49 28.24
C GLU A 146 12.84 4.47 29.32
N GLY A 147 12.57 5.60 29.97
CA GLY A 147 11.56 5.70 31.03
C GLY A 147 10.11 5.87 30.55
N GLN A 148 9.85 6.01 29.24
CA GLN A 148 8.52 6.33 28.70
C GLN A 148 7.78 5.12 28.10
N MET A 149 8.43 3.95 28.01
CA MET A 149 7.85 2.74 27.42
C MET A 149 7.05 1.87 28.41
N GLY A 150 6.86 2.33 29.64
CA GLY A 150 6.12 1.61 30.68
C GLY A 150 4.71 2.16 30.89
N LEU A 151 3.74 1.63 30.14
CA LEU A 151 2.34 1.43 30.53
C LEU A 151 1.81 0.19 29.79
#